data_AF-A0A965B5M2-F1
#
_entry.id   AF-A0A965B5M2-F1
#
_cell.length_a   1.000
_cell.length_b   1.000
_cell.length_c   1.000
_cell.angle_alpha   90.00
_cell.angle_beta   90.00
_cell.angle_gamma   90.00
#
_symmetry.space_group_name_H-M   'P 1'
#
loop_
_entity.id
_entity.type
_entity.pdbx_description
1 polymer ?
#
loop_
_entity_poly.entity_id
_entity_poly.type
_entity_poly.pdbx_seq_one_letter_code
_entity_poly.pdbx_strand_id
1 'polypeptide(L)'
;MSVTFRHENNLGIVELNNPPVNAIGHAMRQGLLDAVRQAEKLHLDRVIVTGLGRAFAAGADAREFDQPAQEPHLPDVLNAIDESYVPWIAERPKSVCPR
;
A
#
# COMPACT_ATOMS: atom_id res chain seq x y z
N MET A 1 -5.39 9.18 7.32
CA MET A 1 -4.17 8.37 7.09
C MET A 1 -4.45 7.49 5.90
N SER A 2 -3.69 7.66 4.82
CA SER A 2 -3.96 6.99 3.53
C SER A 2 -3.54 5.52 3.51
N VAL A 3 -2.61 5.14 4.39
CA VAL A 3 -2.15 3.77 4.62
C VAL A 3 -2.19 3.51 6.12
N THR A 4 -2.69 2.35 6.52
CA THR A 4 -2.63 1.86 7.90
C THR A 4 -1.79 0.58 7.92
N PHE A 5 -0.84 0.49 8.85
CA PHE A 5 -0.07 -0.72 9.11
C PHE A 5 -0.46 -1.27 10.48
N ARG A 6 -0.80 -2.55 10.54
CA ARG A 6 -0.91 -3.33 11.78
C ARG A 6 -0.17 -4.64 11.62
N HIS A 7 0.22 -5.26 12.72
CA HIS A 7 0.80 -6.60 12.70
C HIS A 7 0.11 -7.49 13.73
N GLU A 8 -0.06 -8.75 13.38
CA GLU A 8 -0.59 -9.79 14.24
C GLU A 8 0.40 -10.96 14.21
N ASN A 9 1.03 -11.27 15.34
CA ASN A 9 2.14 -12.22 15.40
C ASN A 9 3.25 -11.84 14.40
N ASN A 10 3.60 -12.73 13.47
CA ASN A 10 4.59 -12.51 12.41
C ASN A 10 3.95 -12.09 11.08
N LEU A 11 2.68 -11.65 11.07
CA LEU A 11 1.96 -11.22 9.87
C LEU A 11 1.75 -9.70 9.89
N GLY A 12 2.22 -9.01 8.86
CA GLY A 12 1.90 -7.60 8.63
C GLY A 12 0.64 -7.45 7.79
N ILE A 13 -0.20 -6.47 8.11
CA ILE A 13 -1.37 -6.10 7.33
C ILE A 13 -1.29 -4.61 7.01
N VAL A 14 -1.24 -4.31 5.72
CA VAL A 14 -1.22 -2.96 5.16
C VAL A 14 -2.58 -2.71 4.51
N GLU A 15 -3.29 -1.71 5.00
CA GLU A 15 -4.58 -1.29 4.45
C GLU A 15 -4.47 0.05 3.74
N LEU A 16 -4.81 0.06 2.47
CA LEU A 16 -4.91 1.27 1.65
C LEU A 16 -6.29 1.91 1.88
N ASN A 17 -6.33 3.15 2.34
CA ASN A 17 -7.55 3.89 2.66
C ASN A 17 -7.53 5.29 2.04
N ASN A 18 -7.76 5.36 0.74
CA ASN A 18 -7.93 6.60 -0.02
C ASN A 18 -9.20 6.52 -0.90
N PRO A 19 -10.40 6.57 -0.29
CA PRO A 19 -11.65 6.48 -1.03
C PRO A 19 -11.77 7.59 -2.09
N PRO A 20 -12.50 7.35 -3.20
CA PRO A 20 -13.42 6.23 -3.43
C PRO A 20 -12.79 4.96 -4.01
N VAL A 21 -11.59 5.04 -4.56
CA VAL A 21 -10.98 3.97 -5.38
C VAL A 21 -9.54 3.62 -5.00
N ASN A 22 -9.03 4.18 -3.90
CA ASN A 22 -7.65 4.00 -3.44
C ASN A 22 -6.62 4.45 -4.49
N ALA A 23 -6.72 5.73 -4.90
CA ALA A 23 -5.76 6.32 -5.81
C ALA A 23 -4.36 6.41 -5.16
N ILE A 24 -3.32 6.09 -5.93
CA ILE A 24 -1.93 6.07 -5.48
C ILE A 24 -1.36 7.48 -5.65
N GLY A 25 -1.50 8.29 -4.60
CA GLY A 25 -0.83 9.58 -4.45
C GLY A 25 0.42 9.52 -3.56
N HIS A 26 1.05 10.66 -3.33
CA HIS A 26 2.26 10.84 -2.52
C HIS A 26 2.12 10.26 -1.13
N ALA A 27 1.03 10.57 -0.42
CA ALA A 27 0.77 10.03 0.92
C ALA A 27 0.64 8.50 0.94
N MET A 28 0.14 7.90 -0.14
CA MET A 28 0.06 6.44 -0.28
C MET A 28 1.45 5.84 -0.49
N ARG A 29 2.26 6.46 -1.36
CA ARG A 29 3.65 6.04 -1.64
C ARG A 29 4.52 6.13 -0.39
N GLN A 30 4.43 7.23 0.35
CA GLN A 30 5.14 7.40 1.61
C GLN A 30 4.71 6.35 2.65
N GLY A 31 3.39 6.14 2.82
CA GLY A 31 2.87 5.15 3.77
C GLY A 31 3.29 3.71 3.45
N LEU A 32 3.41 3.36 2.17
CA LEU A 32 3.91 2.05 1.75
C LEU A 32 5.39 1.86 2.08
N LEU A 33 6.24 2.86 1.84
CA LEU A 33 7.66 2.79 2.23
C LEU A 33 7.82 2.65 3.75
N ASP A 34 7.02 3.39 4.51
CA ASP A 34 7.06 3.29 5.97
C ASP A 34 6.60 1.90 6.45
N ALA A 35 5.66 1.26 5.73
CA ALA A 35 5.25 -0.11 6.00
C ALA A 35 6.34 -1.14 5.66
N VAL A 36 7.09 -0.96 4.57
CA VAL A 36 8.28 -1.79 4.23
C VAL A 36 9.29 -1.74 5.36
N ARG A 37 9.69 -0.54 5.77
CA ARG A 37 10.66 -0.36 6.87
C ARG A 37 10.18 -0.98 8.18
N GLN A 38 8.88 -0.89 8.48
CA GLN A 38 8.30 -1.51 9.67
C GLN A 38 8.28 -3.03 9.60
N ALA A 39 7.91 -3.60 8.45
CA ALA A 39 7.88 -5.04 8.25
C ALA A 39 9.28 -5.66 8.42
N GLU A 40 10.30 -5.00 7.88
CA GLU A 40 11.70 -5.41 8.05
C GLU A 40 12.12 -5.28 9.51
N LYS A 41 11.92 -4.11 10.12
CA LYS A 41 12.30 -3.88 11.53
C LYS A 41 11.67 -4.88 12.50
N LEU A 42 10.46 -5.35 12.22
CA LEU A 42 9.75 -6.32 13.04
C LEU A 42 10.06 -7.79 12.68
N HIS A 43 10.88 -8.03 11.66
CA HIS A 43 11.21 -9.36 11.14
C HIS A 43 9.95 -10.21 10.86
N LEU A 44 8.96 -9.62 10.20
CA LEU A 44 7.72 -10.33 9.88
C LEU A 44 7.97 -11.44 8.85
N ASP A 45 7.18 -12.51 8.94
CA ASP A 45 7.25 -13.64 8.01
C ASP A 45 6.61 -13.32 6.66
N ARG A 46 5.63 -12.41 6.63
CA ARG A 46 4.94 -11.93 5.43
C ARG A 46 4.13 -10.66 5.69
N VAL A 47 3.84 -9.91 4.64
CA VAL A 47 2.92 -8.76 4.65
C VAL A 47 1.79 -8.98 3.67
N ILE A 48 0.56 -8.76 4.11
CA ILE A 48 -0.62 -8.68 3.26
C ILE A 48 -0.94 -7.21 3.01
N VAL A 49 -0.96 -6.80 1.76
CA VAL A 49 -1.51 -5.51 1.35
C VAL A 49 -2.92 -5.71 0.83
N THR A 50 -3.87 -4.91 1.31
CA THR A 50 -5.27 -4.91 0.88
C THR A 50 -5.82 -3.48 0.79
N GLY A 51 -6.87 -3.29 0.02
CA GLY A 51 -7.57 -2.00 -0.09
C GLY A 51 -8.84 -2.00 0.75
N LEU A 52 -9.03 -0.96 1.56
CA LEU A 52 -10.26 -0.76 2.30
C LEU A 52 -11.41 -0.41 1.33
N GLY A 53 -12.53 -1.12 1.44
CA GLY A 53 -13.74 -0.86 0.66
C GLY A 53 -13.82 -1.68 -0.63
N ARG A 54 -14.15 -1.01 -1.74
CA ARG A 54 -14.54 -1.68 -3.00
C ARG A 54 -13.40 -1.92 -4.00
N ALA A 55 -12.25 -1.31 -3.78
CA ALA A 55 -11.12 -1.31 -4.71
C ALA A 55 -9.82 -1.57 -3.97
N PHE A 56 -8.92 -2.33 -4.59
CA PHE A 56 -7.55 -2.48 -4.09
C PHE A 56 -6.79 -1.15 -4.24
N ALA A 57 -6.49 -0.78 -5.48
CA ALA A 57 -5.99 0.52 -5.90
C ALA A 57 -6.40 0.74 -7.37
N ALA A 58 -6.88 1.93 -7.72
CA ALA A 58 -7.33 2.23 -9.09
C ALA A 58 -6.27 2.92 -9.98
N GLY A 59 -5.02 2.96 -9.53
CA GLY A 59 -3.91 3.57 -10.27
C GLY A 59 -3.51 4.93 -9.70
N ALA A 60 -2.83 5.74 -10.52
CA ALA A 60 -2.27 7.02 -10.11
C ALA A 60 -3.34 8.05 -9.77
N ASP A 61 -3.05 8.93 -8.81
CA ASP A 61 -3.92 10.04 -8.47
C ASP A 61 -3.87 11.13 -9.53
N ALA A 62 -4.99 11.37 -10.21
CA ALA A 62 -5.05 12.35 -11.29
C ALA A 62 -4.79 13.80 -10.83
N ARG A 63 -4.98 14.08 -9.53
CA ARG A 63 -4.71 15.40 -8.94
C ARG A 63 -3.23 15.74 -8.88
N GLU A 64 -2.36 14.76 -9.04
CA GLU A 64 -0.91 14.92 -9.03
C GLU A 64 -0.32 15.16 -10.43
N PHE A 65 -1.10 15.01 -11.51
CA PHE A 65 -0.57 15.21 -12.87
C PHE A 65 -0.10 16.64 -13.14
N ASP A 66 -0.77 17.63 -12.54
CA ASP A 66 -0.45 19.05 -12.74
C ASP A 66 0.54 19.60 -11.68
N GLN A 67 1.03 18.74 -10.78
CA GLN A 67 1.93 19.12 -9.70
C GLN A 67 3.34 18.57 -9.94
N PRO A 68 4.40 19.24 -9.44
CA PRO A 68 5.75 18.69 -9.51
C PRO A 68 5.79 17.33 -8.80
N ALA A 69 6.40 16.34 -9.45
CA ALA A 69 6.53 15.00 -8.91
C ALA A 69 7.33 15.03 -7.61
N GLN A 70 6.73 14.59 -6.52
CA GLN A 70 7.36 14.52 -5.21
C GLN A 70 7.82 13.09 -4.91
N GLU A 71 9.04 12.97 -4.38
CA GLU A 71 9.57 11.73 -3.82
C GLU A 71 8.77 11.33 -2.57
N PRO A 72 8.55 10.02 -2.32
CA PRO A 72 9.02 8.88 -3.12
C PRO A 72 8.20 8.69 -4.41
N HIS A 73 8.87 8.30 -5.50
CA HIS A 73 8.21 7.94 -6.75
C HIS A 73 7.71 6.49 -6.69
N LEU A 74 6.75 6.15 -7.55
CA LEU A 74 6.19 4.80 -7.61
C LEU A 74 7.28 3.71 -7.83
N PRO A 75 8.28 3.89 -8.71
CA PRO A 75 9.37 2.92 -8.87
C PRO A 75 10.15 2.69 -7.57
N ASP A 76 10.39 3.72 -6.77
CA ASP A 76 11.14 3.60 -5.51
C ASP A 76 10.38 2.72 -4.51
N VAL A 77 9.05 2.87 -4.45
CA VAL A 77 8.20 2.03 -3.61
C VAL A 77 8.19 0.58 -4.09
N LEU A 78 8.09 0.36 -5.41
CA LEU A 78 8.10 -0.98 -5.98
C LEU A 78 9.44 -1.68 -5.75
N ASN A 79 10.56 -0.98 -5.96
CA ASN A 79 11.90 -1.50 -5.68
C ASN A 79 12.07 -1.83 -4.20
N ALA A 80 11.61 -0.96 -3.29
CA ALA A 80 11.67 -1.26 -1.86
C ALA A 80 10.86 -2.50 -1.46
N ILE A 81 9.72 -2.75 -2.11
CA ILE A 81 8.93 -3.96 -1.90
C ILE A 81 9.63 -5.20 -2.47
N ASP A 82 10.25 -5.08 -3.64
CA ASP A 82 10.93 -6.19 -4.34
C ASP A 82 12.25 -6.58 -3.68
N GLU A 83 12.99 -5.60 -3.14
CA GLU A 83 14.24 -5.80 -2.40
C GLU A 83 14.01 -6.26 -0.96
N SER A 84 12.77 -6.16 -0.45
CA SER A 84 12.46 -6.56 0.92
C SER A 84 12.58 -8.06 1.11
N TYR A 85 13.24 -8.49 2.18
CA TYR A 85 13.32 -9.91 2.54
C TYR A 85 11.99 -10.47 3.07
N VAL A 86 11.03 -9.60 3.39
CA VAL A 86 9.70 -10.01 3.83
C VAL A 86 8.81 -10.17 2.60
N PRO A 87 8.17 -11.34 2.37
CA PRO A 87 7.32 -11.52 1.19
C PRO A 87 6.03 -10.69 1.29
N TRP A 88 5.72 -9.98 0.21
CA TRP A 88 4.51 -9.15 0.07
C TRP A 88 3.44 -9.85 -0.76
N ILE A 89 2.21 -9.88 -0.24
CA ILE A 89 1.06 -10.55 -0.85
C ILE A 89 -0.01 -9.51 -1.08
N ALA A 90 -0.38 -9.29 -2.34
CA ALA A 90 -1.51 -8.43 -2.69
C ALA A 90 -2.82 -9.22 -2.63
N GLU A 91 -3.74 -8.79 -1.77
CA GLU A 91 -5.11 -9.28 -1.71
C GLU A 91 -6.02 -8.33 -2.49
N ARG A 92 -6.73 -8.86 -3.49
CA ARG A 92 -7.76 -8.11 -4.20
C ARG A 92 -9.08 -8.29 -3.42
N PRO A 93 -9.64 -7.22 -2.82
CA PRO A 93 -10.90 -7.32 -2.10
C PRO A 93 -11.97 -7.84 -3.07
N LYS A 94 -12.72 -8.85 -2.63
CA LYS A 94 -13.81 -9.40 -3.43
C LYS A 94 -14.79 -8.28 -3.75
N SER A 95 -15.05 -8.09 -5.04
CA SER A 95 -16.18 -7.28 -5.50
C SER A 95 -17.44 -7.84 -4.86
N VAL A 96 -17.97 -7.17 -3.85
CA VAL A 96 -19.31 -7.47 -3.35
C VAL A 96 -20.25 -7.17 -4.52
N CYS A 97 -20.64 -8.21 -5.25
CA CYS A 97 -21.73 -8.14 -6.19
C CYS A 97 -22.96 -7.77 -5.35
N PRO A 98 -23.56 -6.58 -5.50
CA PRO A 98 -24.81 -6.29 -4.82
C PRO A 98 -25.83 -7.29 -5.38
N ARG A 99 -26.40 -8.12 -4.51
CA ARG A 99 -27.61 -8.89 -4.84
C ARG A 99 -28.80 -7.95 -4.85
#